data_AF-A0A7C4JNF0-F1
#
_entry.id   AF-A0A7C4JNF0-F1
#
_cell.length_a   1.000
_cell.length_b   1.000
_cell.length_c   1.000
_cell.angle_alpha   90.00
_cell.angle_beta   90.00
_cell.angle_gamma   90.00
#
_symmetry.space_group_name_H-M   'P 1'
#
loop_
_entity.id
_entity.type
_entity.pdbx_description
1 polymer ?
#
loop_
_entity_poly.entity_id
_entity_poly.type
_entity_poly.pdbx_seq_one_letter_code
_entity_poly.pdbx_strand_id
1 'polypeptide(L)'
;MWRKMIMREKVKLEKKLGEYLEDVWKCIRCGFCNSVCPTSTISRAFMASLTSRGRLILLQAYFSNILDKSLSDEKIQELMEYCFGCRRCMEVCPPGVRIPNLIWRVKQFNRERSYLRRTILIRYGSMLKLLSSVSSLSNLLLHSYIGKLLLEVVAEISRDVDFPTFYTSLEKWINKREKRQSHRGKLAYFIDVFTNYHEVDLGKKIVGLVENLGYVVVAPSQREAGTLLLEEGLIDEAYRIAKENTENLYSAIQDGARVLTSSPAA
;
A
#
# COMPACT_ATOMS: atom_id res chain seq x y z
N MET A 1 -5.01 16.15 35.27
CA MET A 1 -5.17 16.71 33.91
C MET A 1 -4.91 15.66 32.83
N TRP A 2 -3.78 14.95 32.92
CA TRP A 2 -3.32 13.97 31.92
C TRP A 2 -4.22 12.72 31.74
N ARG A 3 -4.76 12.13 32.82
CA ARG A 3 -5.75 11.03 32.73
C ARG A 3 -7.04 11.41 31.95
N LYS A 4 -7.50 12.67 32.07
CA LYS A 4 -8.67 13.16 31.30
C LYS A 4 -8.35 13.31 29.81
N MET A 5 -7.09 13.61 29.47
CA MET A 5 -6.62 13.70 28.08
C MET A 5 -6.60 12.32 27.42
N ILE A 6 -6.02 11.31 28.09
CA ILE A 6 -6.00 9.91 27.61
C ILE A 6 -7.41 9.36 27.46
N MET A 7 -8.31 9.63 28.41
CA MET A 7 -9.71 9.23 28.29
C MET A 7 -10.39 9.80 27.03
N ARG A 8 -10.16 11.08 26.72
CA ARG A 8 -10.68 11.70 25.49
C ARG A 8 -10.06 11.11 24.22
N GLU A 9 -8.77 10.78 24.27
CA GLU A 9 -8.05 10.12 23.19
C GLU A 9 -8.63 8.74 22.89
N LYS A 10 -8.86 7.93 23.94
CA LYS A 10 -9.48 6.60 23.85
C LYS A 10 -10.83 6.63 23.17
N VAL A 11 -11.75 7.49 23.62
CA VAL A 11 -13.10 7.59 23.02
C VAL A 11 -13.03 7.93 21.53
N LYS A 12 -12.12 8.83 21.14
CA LYS A 12 -11.93 9.17 19.71
C LYS A 12 -11.35 7.99 18.92
N LEU A 13 -10.40 7.26 19.51
CA LEU A 13 -9.80 6.10 18.87
C LEU A 13 -10.78 4.94 18.73
N GLU A 14 -11.57 4.63 19.76
CA GLU A 14 -12.62 3.61 19.73
C GLU A 14 -13.58 3.88 18.57
N LYS A 15 -14.00 5.14 18.42
CA LYS A 15 -14.84 5.56 17.28
C LYS A 15 -14.16 5.35 15.93
N LYS A 16 -12.84 5.59 15.81
CA LYS A 16 -12.09 5.33 14.57
C LYS A 16 -11.89 3.84 14.30
N LEU A 17 -11.64 3.04 15.34
CA LEU A 17 -11.47 1.59 15.23
C LEU A 17 -12.77 0.92 14.77
N GLY A 18 -13.92 1.41 15.23
CA GLY A 18 -15.23 0.90 14.82
C GLY A 18 -15.33 -0.61 15.03
N GLU A 19 -15.69 -1.35 13.98
CA GLU A 19 -15.79 -2.82 13.99
C GLU A 19 -14.48 -3.55 14.36
N TYR A 20 -13.32 -2.90 14.26
CA TYR A 20 -12.04 -3.51 14.59
C TYR A 20 -11.76 -3.49 16.10
N LEU A 21 -12.51 -2.73 16.91
CA LEU A 21 -12.23 -2.60 18.34
C LEU A 21 -12.23 -3.96 19.06
N GLU A 22 -13.13 -4.87 18.69
CA GLU A 22 -13.20 -6.22 19.27
C GLU A 22 -11.93 -7.04 19.00
N ASP A 23 -11.26 -6.81 17.88
CA ASP A 23 -10.04 -7.54 17.49
C ASP A 23 -8.90 -7.27 18.47
N VAL A 24 -8.93 -6.16 19.21
CA VAL A 24 -7.98 -5.88 20.30
C VAL A 24 -7.99 -7.01 21.33
N TRP A 25 -9.14 -7.63 21.60
CA TRP A 25 -9.31 -8.60 22.69
C TRP A 25 -9.33 -10.06 22.24
N LYS A 26 -9.47 -10.33 20.93
CA LYS A 26 -9.52 -11.71 20.37
C LYS A 26 -8.20 -12.51 20.48
N CYS A 27 -7.08 -11.87 20.81
CA CYS A 27 -5.77 -12.50 20.78
C CYS A 27 -5.58 -13.59 21.85
N ILE A 28 -5.43 -14.85 21.43
CA ILE A 28 -5.12 -16.00 22.29
C ILE A 28 -3.63 -16.20 22.58
N ARG A 29 -2.76 -15.25 22.19
CA ARG A 29 -1.33 -15.26 22.54
C ARG A 29 -0.52 -16.47 22.03
N CYS A 30 -0.93 -17.12 20.94
CA CYS A 30 -0.23 -18.26 20.34
C CYS A 30 1.09 -17.92 19.63
N GLY A 31 1.21 -16.75 19.00
CA GLY A 31 2.45 -16.29 18.36
C GLY A 31 2.64 -16.63 16.87
N PHE A 32 1.69 -17.30 16.21
CA PHE A 32 1.80 -17.61 14.76
C PHE A 32 2.00 -16.38 13.89
N CYS A 33 1.39 -15.24 14.23
CA CYS A 33 1.60 -14.01 13.48
C CYS A 33 3.04 -13.49 13.54
N ASN A 34 3.86 -13.89 14.53
CA ASN A 34 5.25 -13.45 14.63
C ASN A 34 6.14 -14.15 13.61
N SER A 35 5.94 -15.46 13.36
CA SER A 35 6.78 -16.22 12.43
C SER A 35 6.65 -15.76 10.97
N VAL A 36 5.52 -15.15 10.61
CA VAL A 36 5.26 -14.61 9.27
C VAL A 36 5.45 -13.09 9.17
N CYS A 37 5.72 -12.41 10.29
CA CYS A 37 5.87 -10.97 10.33
C CYS A 37 7.25 -10.58 9.77
N PRO A 38 7.35 -9.79 8.69
CA PRO A 38 8.64 -9.42 8.11
C PRO A 38 9.50 -8.57 9.05
N THR A 39 8.89 -7.82 9.98
CA THR A 39 9.63 -7.03 10.96
C THR A 39 10.18 -7.88 12.12
N SER A 40 9.80 -9.15 12.22
CA SER A 40 10.37 -10.06 13.22
C SER A 40 11.83 -10.44 12.93
N THR A 41 12.23 -10.48 11.65
CA THR A 41 13.57 -10.89 11.22
C THR A 41 14.58 -9.73 11.21
N ILE A 42 14.10 -8.50 10.99
CA ILE A 42 14.92 -7.27 11.04
C ILE A 42 15.36 -6.95 12.48
N SER A 43 14.59 -7.44 13.45
CA SER A 43 14.83 -7.31 14.87
C SER A 43 16.00 -8.19 15.34
N ARG A 44 17.24 -7.90 14.92
CA ARG A 44 18.46 -8.45 15.55
C ARG A 44 18.56 -8.08 17.05
N ALA A 45 17.76 -7.12 17.52
CA ALA A 45 17.60 -6.74 18.94
C ALA A 45 16.43 -7.46 19.67
N PHE A 46 15.74 -8.43 19.06
CA PHE A 46 14.57 -9.13 19.62
C PHE A 46 13.50 -8.20 20.28
N MET A 47 13.28 -7.01 19.72
CA MET A 47 12.24 -6.10 20.21
C MET A 47 10.86 -6.68 19.88
N ALA A 48 10.25 -7.35 20.85
CA ALA A 48 8.93 -7.97 20.70
C ALA A 48 7.86 -6.97 20.22
N SER A 49 7.99 -5.69 20.56
CA SER A 49 7.11 -4.58 20.16
C SER A 49 7.07 -4.33 18.64
N LEU A 50 8.13 -4.68 17.90
CA LEU A 50 8.18 -4.55 16.44
C LEU A 50 7.45 -5.66 15.69
N THR A 51 6.92 -6.67 16.37
CA THR A 51 6.16 -7.74 15.72
C THR A 51 4.69 -7.38 15.55
N SER A 52 3.95 -8.08 14.68
CA SER A 52 2.49 -7.91 14.57
C SER A 52 1.80 -8.10 15.93
N ARG A 53 2.22 -9.12 16.69
CA ARG A 53 1.71 -9.37 18.05
C ARG A 53 2.09 -8.28 19.04
N GLY A 54 3.34 -7.81 18.98
CA GLY A 54 3.84 -6.77 19.88
C GLY A 54 3.03 -5.49 19.80
N ARG A 55 2.72 -5.04 18.58
CA ARG A 55 1.86 -3.87 18.35
C ARG A 55 0.44 -4.08 18.87
N LEU A 56 -0.12 -5.27 18.71
CA LEU A 56 -1.43 -5.61 19.28
C LEU A 56 -1.41 -5.59 20.82
N ILE A 57 -0.37 -6.17 21.44
CA ILE A 57 -0.20 -6.13 22.90
C ILE A 57 -0.03 -4.69 23.39
N LEU A 58 0.66 -3.83 22.64
CA LEU A 58 0.77 -2.41 22.95
C LEU A 58 -0.61 -1.74 22.94
N LEU A 59 -1.45 -2.02 21.95
CA LEU A 59 -2.83 -1.53 21.92
C LEU A 59 -3.66 -2.08 23.09
N GLN A 60 -3.54 -3.36 23.41
CA GLN A 60 -4.19 -3.95 24.60
C GLN A 60 -3.76 -3.24 25.89
N ALA A 61 -2.45 -2.98 26.06
CA ALA A 61 -1.92 -2.28 27.22
C ALA A 61 -2.43 -0.84 27.30
N TYR A 62 -2.54 -0.15 26.16
CA TYR A 62 -3.16 1.17 26.08
C TYR A 62 -4.62 1.14 26.52
N PHE A 63 -5.45 0.27 25.96
CA PHE A 63 -6.86 0.16 26.33
C PHE A 63 -7.06 -0.27 27.79
N SER A 64 -6.20 -1.16 28.31
CA SER A 64 -6.23 -1.65 29.70
C SER A 64 -5.73 -0.64 30.74
N ASN A 65 -5.34 0.59 30.34
CA ASN A 65 -4.72 1.59 31.22
C ASN A 65 -3.39 1.12 31.87
N ILE A 66 -2.71 0.14 31.26
CA ILE A 66 -1.38 -0.32 31.70
C ILE A 66 -0.30 0.58 31.12
N LEU A 67 -0.51 1.08 29.89
CA LEU A 67 0.42 1.97 29.22
C LEU A 67 0.21 3.42 29.69
N ASP A 68 1.19 3.96 30.41
CA ASP A 68 1.22 5.35 30.87
C ASP A 68 1.75 6.30 29.78
N LYS A 69 1.29 6.12 28.54
CA LYS A 69 1.66 6.95 27.39
C LYS A 69 0.47 7.14 26.45
N SER A 70 0.38 8.33 25.86
CA SER A 70 -0.51 8.60 24.73
C SER A 70 -0.09 7.74 23.54
N LEU A 71 -1.03 7.28 22.71
CA LEU A 71 -0.65 6.63 21.46
C LEU A 71 0.08 7.59 20.53
N SER A 72 -0.11 8.91 20.67
CA SER A 72 0.62 9.91 19.91
C SER A 72 2.07 10.12 20.38
N ASP A 73 2.54 9.37 21.37
CA ASP A 73 3.97 9.33 21.75
C ASP A 73 4.83 8.89 20.55
N GLU A 74 5.90 9.64 20.29
CA GLU A 74 6.75 9.46 19.10
C GLU A 74 7.28 8.02 18.97
N LYS A 75 7.71 7.40 20.07
CA LYS A 75 8.21 6.01 20.05
C LYS A 75 7.12 5.02 19.71
N ILE A 76 5.88 5.28 20.14
CA ILE A 76 4.74 4.43 19.80
C ILE A 76 4.38 4.61 18.32
N GLN A 77 4.40 5.85 17.82
CA GLN A 77 4.18 6.11 16.41
C GLN A 77 5.21 5.41 15.53
N GLU A 78 6.48 5.50 15.89
CA GLU A 78 7.57 4.82 15.19
C GLU A 78 7.31 3.30 15.09
N LEU A 79 6.92 2.66 16.20
CA LEU A 79 6.56 1.23 16.20
C LEU A 79 5.42 0.91 15.24
N MET A 80 4.39 1.76 15.17
CA MET A 80 3.27 1.59 14.24
C MET A 80 3.71 1.81 12.80
N GLU A 81 4.59 2.77 12.54
CA GLU A 81 5.09 3.10 11.20
C GLU A 81 5.88 1.96 10.56
N TYR A 82 6.67 1.21 11.34
CA TYR A 82 7.35 0.01 10.83
C TYR A 82 6.40 -1.10 10.33
N CYS A 83 5.09 -1.02 10.59
CA CYS A 83 4.14 -1.98 10.03
C CYS A 83 3.83 -1.64 8.56
N PHE A 84 4.29 -2.49 7.65
CA PHE A 84 4.00 -2.41 6.21
C PHE A 84 2.58 -2.85 5.82
N GLY A 85 1.72 -3.25 6.76
CA GLY A 85 0.36 -3.67 6.41
C GLY A 85 0.22 -4.89 5.49
N CYS A 86 1.27 -5.71 5.30
CA CYS A 86 1.31 -6.86 4.36
C CYS A 86 0.31 -8.01 4.60
N ARG A 87 -0.52 -7.93 5.66
CA ARG A 87 -1.61 -8.87 6.00
C ARG A 87 -1.27 -10.33 6.25
N ARG A 88 -0.02 -10.78 6.10
CA ARG A 88 0.40 -12.16 6.39
C ARG A 88 -0.01 -12.67 7.77
N CYS A 89 -0.02 -11.78 8.77
CA CYS A 89 -0.44 -12.11 10.12
C CYS A 89 -1.92 -12.50 10.25
N MET A 90 -2.78 -12.03 9.34
CA MET A 90 -4.21 -12.34 9.34
C MET A 90 -4.46 -13.77 8.86
N GLU A 91 -3.77 -14.19 7.80
CA GLU A 91 -3.88 -15.53 7.20
C GLU A 91 -3.57 -16.66 8.19
N VAL A 92 -2.64 -16.42 9.13
CA VAL A 92 -2.21 -17.41 10.10
C VAL A 92 -2.83 -17.26 11.48
N CYS A 93 -3.80 -16.35 11.67
CA CYS A 93 -4.37 -16.05 12.98
C CYS A 93 -5.59 -16.93 13.27
N PRO A 94 -5.52 -17.91 14.21
CA PRO A 94 -6.67 -18.76 14.53
C PRO A 94 -7.92 -17.99 15.00
N PRO A 95 -7.81 -16.95 15.85
CA PRO A 95 -8.98 -16.14 16.24
C PRO A 95 -9.34 -15.04 15.24
N GLY A 96 -8.67 -14.94 14.07
CA GLY A 96 -9.03 -13.99 13.02
C GLY A 96 -8.79 -12.51 13.35
N VAL A 97 -7.76 -12.18 14.13
CA VAL A 97 -7.44 -10.79 14.50
C VAL A 97 -6.96 -10.01 13.26
N ARG A 98 -7.66 -8.93 12.89
CA ARG A 98 -7.28 -8.06 11.77
C ARG A 98 -6.27 -7.00 12.21
N ILE A 99 -5.06 -7.45 12.59
CA ILE A 99 -3.99 -6.58 13.10
C ILE A 99 -3.70 -5.40 12.16
N PRO A 100 -3.50 -5.57 10.83
CA PRO A 100 -3.22 -4.45 9.93
C PRO A 100 -4.29 -3.35 10.00
N ASN A 101 -5.57 -3.72 10.05
CA ASN A 101 -6.68 -2.77 10.14
C ASN A 101 -6.62 -1.93 11.42
N LEU A 102 -6.30 -2.54 12.56
CA LEU A 102 -6.06 -1.82 13.82
C LEU A 102 -4.92 -0.79 13.63
N ILE A 103 -3.80 -1.21 13.06
CA ILE A 103 -2.63 -0.35 12.88
C ILE A 103 -2.92 0.81 11.92
N TRP A 104 -3.60 0.56 10.79
CA TRP A 104 -3.96 1.64 9.86
C TRP A 104 -4.89 2.67 10.51
N ARG A 105 -5.84 2.24 11.36
CA ARG A 105 -6.71 3.16 12.12
C ARG A 105 -5.94 3.96 13.16
N VAL A 106 -4.93 3.36 13.80
CA VAL A 106 -4.02 4.07 14.72
C VAL A 106 -3.17 5.09 13.96
N LYS A 107 -2.61 4.74 12.79
CA LYS A 107 -1.93 5.70 11.91
C LYS A 107 -2.86 6.81 11.43
N GLN A 108 -4.11 6.49 11.08
CA GLN A 108 -5.15 7.47 10.72
C GLN A 108 -5.53 8.38 11.91
N PHE A 109 -5.44 7.88 13.14
CA PHE A 109 -5.71 8.65 14.35
C PHE A 109 -4.65 9.73 14.58
N ASN A 110 -3.37 9.34 14.50
CA ASN A 110 -2.21 10.17 14.84
C ASN A 110 -1.69 11.01 13.65
N ARG A 111 -2.59 11.50 12.77
CA ARG A 111 -2.24 12.22 11.54
C ARG A 111 -1.69 13.65 11.80
N GLU A 112 -0.57 13.76 12.51
CA GLU A 112 0.36 14.90 12.40
C GLU A 112 1.42 14.59 11.34
N ARG A 113 0.98 14.29 10.13
CA ARG A 113 1.89 14.15 8.98
C ARG A 113 2.01 15.52 8.31
N SER A 114 3.23 15.95 7.99
CA SER A 114 3.48 17.16 7.22
C SER A 114 2.55 17.22 6.00
N TYR A 115 1.92 18.37 5.79
CA TYR A 115 1.01 18.61 4.66
C TYR A 115 1.66 18.24 3.32
N LEU A 116 2.96 18.48 3.20
CA LEU A 116 3.75 18.15 2.02
C LEU A 116 3.81 16.63 1.79
N ARG A 117 4.21 15.85 2.81
CA ARG A 117 4.27 14.39 2.72
C ARG A 117 2.92 13.79 2.36
N ARG A 118 1.84 14.26 2.99
CA ARG A 118 0.47 13.82 2.65
C ARG A 118 0.13 14.12 1.20
N THR A 119 0.46 15.31 0.71
CA THR A 119 0.17 15.72 -0.68
C THR A 119 0.93 14.86 -1.69
N ILE A 120 2.21 14.58 -1.43
CA ILE A 120 3.04 13.69 -2.27
C ILE A 120 2.42 12.30 -2.36
N LEU A 121 2.05 11.70 -1.21
CA LEU A 121 1.44 10.37 -1.17
C LEU A 121 0.13 10.32 -1.96
N ILE A 122 -0.77 11.29 -1.77
CA ILE A 122 -2.07 11.35 -2.47
C ILE A 122 -1.88 11.51 -3.99
N ARG A 123 -0.86 12.25 -4.41
CA ARG A 123 -0.56 12.54 -5.82
C ARG A 123 0.41 11.54 -6.45
N TYR A 124 0.85 10.52 -5.71
CA TYR A 124 1.87 9.57 -6.13
C TYR A 124 1.59 8.96 -7.52
N GLY A 125 0.39 8.40 -7.73
CA GLY A 125 0.01 7.82 -9.03
C GLY A 125 0.03 8.84 -10.17
N SER A 126 -0.44 10.07 -9.93
CA SER A 126 -0.39 11.15 -10.93
C SER A 126 1.04 11.58 -11.26
N MET A 127 1.92 11.64 -10.26
CA MET A 127 3.34 11.95 -10.44
C MET A 127 4.03 10.87 -11.28
N LEU A 128 3.78 9.60 -10.99
CA LEU A 128 4.34 8.49 -11.78
C LEU A 128 3.84 8.50 -13.22
N LYS A 129 2.54 8.76 -13.43
CA LYS A 129 1.97 8.90 -14.77
C LYS A 129 2.64 10.03 -15.56
N LEU A 130 2.93 11.15 -14.89
CA LEU A 130 3.66 12.27 -15.50
C LEU A 130 5.10 11.86 -15.85
N LEU A 131 5.86 11.32 -14.91
CA LEU A 131 7.25 10.88 -15.13
C LEU A 131 7.34 9.81 -16.24
N SER A 132 6.42 8.84 -16.27
CA SER A 132 6.31 7.85 -17.34
C SER A 132 6.01 8.48 -18.71
N SER A 133 5.22 9.56 -18.75
CA SER A 133 4.89 10.22 -20.02
C SER A 133 6.07 10.97 -20.65
N VAL A 134 7.06 11.35 -19.84
CA VAL A 134 8.32 11.99 -20.27
C VAL A 134 9.52 11.11 -19.91
N SER A 135 9.38 9.79 -20.07
CA SER A 135 10.32 8.78 -19.55
C SER A 135 11.79 9.04 -19.91
N SER A 136 12.09 9.49 -21.12
CA SER A 136 13.47 9.81 -21.53
C SER A 136 14.11 10.91 -20.67
N LEU A 137 13.35 11.98 -20.40
CA LEU A 137 13.82 13.09 -19.55
C LEU A 137 13.88 12.66 -18.09
N SER A 138 12.87 11.93 -17.60
CA SER A 138 12.87 11.39 -16.24
C SER A 138 14.07 10.48 -16.00
N ASN A 139 14.39 9.58 -16.92
CA ASN A 139 15.53 8.68 -16.80
C ASN A 139 16.86 9.43 -16.88
N LEU A 140 16.99 10.43 -17.76
CA LEU A 140 18.19 11.27 -17.82
C LEU A 140 18.45 11.98 -16.49
N LEU A 141 17.40 12.55 -15.88
CA LEU A 141 17.51 13.17 -14.57
C LEU A 141 17.87 12.15 -13.48
N LEU A 142 17.13 11.04 -13.38
CA LEU A 142 17.25 10.08 -12.28
C LEU A 142 18.53 9.23 -12.31
N HIS A 143 19.14 9.04 -13.48
CA HIS A 143 20.37 8.23 -13.63
C HIS A 143 21.63 9.09 -13.82
N SER A 144 21.51 10.41 -13.99
CA SER A 144 22.67 11.29 -14.07
C SER A 144 23.17 11.69 -12.68
N TYR A 145 24.49 11.83 -12.55
CA TYR A 145 25.11 12.34 -11.32
C TYR A 145 24.56 13.72 -10.93
N ILE A 146 24.42 14.63 -11.90
CA ILE A 146 23.92 15.99 -11.68
C ILE A 146 22.46 15.97 -11.22
N GLY A 147 21.62 15.15 -11.85
CA GLY A 147 20.22 15.04 -11.45
C GLY A 147 20.04 14.43 -10.06
N LYS A 148 20.85 13.41 -9.71
CA LYS A 148 20.89 12.85 -8.35
C LYS A 148 21.37 13.87 -7.31
N LEU A 149 22.41 14.65 -7.62
CA LEU A 149 22.88 15.74 -6.75
C LEU A 149 21.79 16.80 -6.55
N LEU A 150 21.07 17.17 -7.61
CA LEU A 150 19.95 18.10 -7.52
C LEU A 150 18.83 17.57 -6.62
N LEU A 151 18.49 16.28 -6.73
CA LEU A 151 17.48 15.64 -5.89
C LEU A 151 17.92 15.55 -4.43
N GLU A 152 19.20 15.34 -4.16
CA GLU A 152 19.74 15.36 -2.80
C GLU A 152 19.62 16.75 -2.17
N VAL A 153 19.94 17.81 -2.91
CA VAL A 153 19.85 19.19 -2.41
C VAL A 153 18.39 19.66 -2.25
N VAL A 154 17.51 19.31 -3.20
CA VAL A 154 16.13 19.83 -3.25
C VAL A 154 15.14 18.97 -2.47
N ALA A 155 15.32 17.65 -2.48
CA ALA A 155 14.37 16.68 -1.94
C ALA A 155 14.96 15.77 -0.85
N GLU A 156 16.22 15.98 -0.46
CA GLU A 156 16.93 15.18 0.56
C GLU A 156 16.98 13.68 0.23
N ILE A 157 16.90 13.34 -1.07
CA ILE A 157 17.01 11.95 -1.53
C ILE A 157 18.49 11.65 -1.78
N SER A 158 19.04 10.66 -1.08
CA SER A 158 20.44 10.26 -1.26
C SER A 158 20.77 9.96 -2.73
N ARG A 159 21.92 10.43 -3.20
CA ARG A 159 22.46 10.13 -4.53
C ARG A 159 22.74 8.64 -4.74
N ASP A 160 22.90 7.88 -3.66
CA ASP A 160 23.14 6.43 -3.71
C ASP A 160 21.86 5.63 -3.99
N VAL A 161 20.70 6.30 -4.03
CA VAL A 161 19.45 5.67 -4.43
C VAL A 161 19.55 5.22 -5.88
N ASP A 162 19.30 3.93 -6.10
CA ASP A 162 19.09 3.38 -7.42
C ASP A 162 17.60 3.52 -7.78
N PHE A 163 17.32 4.34 -8.80
CA PHE A 163 15.95 4.62 -9.21
C PHE A 163 15.52 3.64 -10.29
N PRO A 164 14.28 3.12 -10.23
CA PRO A 164 13.77 2.27 -11.30
C PRO A 164 13.60 3.07 -12.59
N THR A 165 13.98 2.47 -13.72
CA THR A 165 13.80 3.05 -15.05
C THR A 165 12.32 3.28 -15.34
N PHE A 166 11.96 4.47 -15.83
CA PHE A 166 10.63 4.75 -16.34
C PHE A 166 10.51 4.35 -17.81
N TYR A 167 9.35 3.81 -18.17
CA TYR A 167 8.94 3.55 -19.54
C TYR A 167 7.60 4.21 -19.81
N THR A 168 7.23 4.36 -21.09
CA THR A 168 5.85 4.71 -21.44
C THR A 168 4.90 3.61 -20.93
N SER A 169 3.83 4.03 -20.27
CA SER A 169 2.94 3.15 -19.53
C SER A 169 2.45 1.93 -20.32
N LEU A 170 2.45 0.75 -19.70
CA LEU A 170 1.88 -0.48 -20.25
C LEU A 170 0.42 -0.30 -20.66
N GLU A 171 -0.39 0.38 -19.85
CA GLU A 171 -1.79 0.71 -20.15
C GLU A 171 -1.95 1.37 -21.53
N LYS A 172 -1.17 2.42 -21.82
CA LYS A 172 -1.17 3.09 -23.14
C LYS A 172 -0.74 2.14 -24.26
N TRP A 173 0.27 1.30 -24.02
CA TRP A 173 0.72 0.32 -25.02
C TRP A 173 -0.38 -0.71 -25.32
N ILE A 174 -1.03 -1.25 -24.30
CA ILE A 174 -2.18 -2.16 -24.44
C ILE A 174 -3.29 -1.47 -25.25
N ASN A 175 -3.64 -0.23 -24.93
CA ASN A 175 -4.77 0.42 -25.60
C ASN A 175 -4.49 0.88 -27.04
N LYS A 176 -3.21 1.07 -27.42
CA LYS A 176 -2.81 1.47 -28.78
C LYS A 176 -2.53 0.30 -29.73
N ARG A 177 -2.17 -0.87 -29.22
CA ARG A 177 -1.81 -2.01 -30.07
C ARG A 177 -3.04 -2.55 -30.82
N GLU A 178 -2.79 -3.21 -31.94
CA GLU A 178 -3.80 -4.04 -32.60
C GLU A 178 -4.14 -5.24 -31.73
N LYS A 179 -5.44 -5.44 -31.46
CA LYS A 179 -5.92 -6.54 -30.62
C LYS A 179 -6.14 -7.77 -31.48
N ARG A 180 -5.67 -8.92 -31.00
CA ARG A 180 -5.92 -10.20 -31.66
C ARG A 180 -7.40 -10.59 -31.55
N GLN A 181 -7.88 -11.37 -32.51
CA GLN A 181 -9.19 -12.01 -32.37
C GLN A 181 -9.17 -12.96 -31.17
N SER A 182 -10.23 -12.90 -30.36
CA SER A 182 -10.36 -13.76 -29.19
C SER A 182 -11.18 -14.99 -29.52
N HIS A 183 -10.75 -16.14 -28.99
CA HIS A 183 -11.50 -17.39 -29.05
C HIS A 183 -11.88 -17.90 -27.65
N ARG A 184 -11.35 -17.31 -26.56
CA ARG A 184 -11.65 -17.69 -25.17
C ARG A 184 -12.28 -16.58 -24.32
N GLY A 185 -12.37 -15.35 -24.84
CA GLY A 185 -12.99 -14.22 -24.16
C GLY A 185 -12.03 -13.06 -23.87
N LYS A 186 -12.53 -12.07 -23.10
CA LYS A 186 -11.84 -10.82 -22.80
C LYS A 186 -11.27 -10.85 -21.39
N LEU A 187 -10.10 -10.24 -21.20
CA LEU A 187 -9.47 -10.03 -19.89
C LEU A 187 -9.23 -8.55 -19.66
N ALA A 188 -9.72 -8.05 -18.53
CA ALA A 188 -9.46 -6.71 -18.02
C ALA A 188 -8.24 -6.75 -17.11
N TYR A 189 -7.11 -6.23 -17.58
CA TYR A 189 -5.87 -6.23 -16.82
C TYR A 189 -5.88 -5.08 -15.81
N PHE A 190 -5.95 -5.41 -14.52
CA PHE A 190 -5.63 -4.49 -13.43
C PHE A 190 -4.12 -4.49 -13.21
N ILE A 191 -3.47 -3.40 -13.62
CA ILE A 191 -2.02 -3.31 -13.79
C ILE A 191 -1.43 -2.68 -12.54
N ASP A 192 -0.51 -3.41 -11.90
CA ASP A 192 0.30 -2.87 -10.81
C ASP A 192 1.14 -1.66 -11.26
N VAL A 193 1.39 -0.72 -10.35
CA VAL A 193 2.14 0.51 -10.61
C VAL A 193 3.52 0.24 -11.19
N PHE A 194 4.22 -0.76 -10.64
CA PHE A 194 5.57 -1.11 -11.08
C PHE A 194 5.54 -1.77 -12.45
N THR A 195 4.61 -2.70 -12.67
CA THR A 195 4.38 -3.31 -14.00
C THR A 195 3.97 -2.26 -15.05
N ASN A 196 3.22 -1.23 -14.65
CA ASN A 196 2.73 -0.21 -15.56
C ASN A 196 3.83 0.76 -16.01
N TYR A 197 4.76 1.14 -15.12
CA TYR A 197 5.72 2.22 -15.39
C TYR A 197 7.19 1.82 -15.41
N HIS A 198 7.56 0.71 -14.77
CA HIS A 198 8.96 0.32 -14.57
C HIS A 198 9.31 -1.04 -15.19
N GLU A 199 8.42 -2.02 -15.07
CA GLU A 199 8.59 -3.37 -15.62
C GLU A 199 7.68 -3.62 -16.82
N VAL A 200 7.61 -2.64 -17.73
CA VAL A 200 6.68 -2.67 -18.86
C VAL A 200 6.91 -3.89 -19.75
N ASP A 201 8.15 -4.33 -19.93
CA ASP A 201 8.45 -5.51 -20.75
C ASP A 201 7.98 -6.82 -20.10
N LEU A 202 7.97 -6.92 -18.76
CA LEU A 202 7.32 -8.04 -18.06
C LEU A 202 5.81 -8.02 -18.35
N GLY A 203 5.19 -6.84 -18.24
CA GLY A 203 3.78 -6.65 -18.56
C GLY A 203 3.42 -7.06 -20.00
N LYS A 204 4.24 -6.68 -20.99
CA LYS A 204 4.06 -7.10 -22.39
C LYS A 204 4.17 -8.61 -22.57
N LYS A 205 5.11 -9.27 -21.86
CA LYS A 205 5.27 -10.74 -21.89
C LYS A 205 4.03 -11.44 -21.32
N ILE A 206 3.47 -10.91 -20.22
CA ILE A 206 2.21 -11.42 -19.64
C ILE A 206 1.06 -11.28 -20.64
N VAL A 207 0.90 -10.10 -21.27
CA VAL A 207 -0.13 -9.89 -22.30
C VAL A 207 0.06 -10.88 -23.46
N GLY A 208 1.29 -11.01 -24.00
CA GLY A 208 1.58 -11.92 -25.10
C GLY A 208 1.31 -13.39 -24.76
N LEU A 209 1.67 -13.84 -23.57
CA LEU A 209 1.38 -15.19 -23.08
C LEU A 209 -0.14 -15.45 -23.07
N VAL A 210 -0.89 -14.54 -22.48
CA VAL A 210 -2.34 -14.68 -22.30
C VAL A 210 -3.09 -14.57 -23.63
N GLU A 211 -2.62 -13.73 -24.54
CA GLU A 211 -3.16 -13.65 -25.91
C GLU A 211 -2.85 -14.90 -26.72
N ASN A 212 -1.66 -15.50 -26.57
CA ASN A 212 -1.34 -16.79 -27.19
C ASN A 212 -2.23 -17.93 -26.65
N LEU A 213 -2.75 -17.81 -25.42
CA LEU A 213 -3.73 -18.74 -24.87
C LEU A 213 -5.16 -18.54 -25.40
N GLY A 214 -5.38 -17.56 -26.29
CA GLY A 214 -6.64 -17.32 -26.99
C GLY A 214 -7.55 -16.25 -26.37
N TYR A 215 -7.05 -15.49 -25.40
CA TYR A 215 -7.77 -14.35 -24.81
C TYR A 215 -7.44 -13.04 -25.53
N VAL A 216 -8.28 -12.02 -25.37
CA VAL A 216 -7.94 -10.63 -25.72
C VAL A 216 -7.78 -9.82 -24.45
N VAL A 217 -6.67 -9.08 -24.33
CA VAL A 217 -6.40 -8.26 -23.14
C VAL A 217 -6.75 -6.80 -23.40
N VAL A 218 -7.51 -6.21 -22.49
CA VAL A 218 -7.81 -4.77 -22.44
C VAL A 218 -7.33 -4.19 -21.12
N ALA A 219 -6.98 -2.92 -21.10
CA ALA A 219 -6.66 -2.18 -19.88
C ALA A 219 -7.71 -1.07 -19.71
N PRO A 220 -8.76 -1.30 -18.91
CA PRO A 220 -9.72 -0.25 -18.55
C PRO A 220 -8.99 0.92 -17.87
N SER A 221 -9.58 2.11 -17.94
CA SER A 221 -9.10 3.26 -17.17
C SER A 221 -9.03 2.87 -15.70
N GLN A 222 -7.88 3.11 -15.08
CA GLN A 222 -7.62 2.68 -13.71
C GLN A 222 -6.55 3.57 -13.07
N ARG A 223 -6.53 3.53 -11.76
CA ARG A 223 -5.50 4.10 -10.89
C ARG A 223 -4.70 2.98 -10.24
N GLU A 224 -3.65 3.37 -9.53
CA GLU A 224 -2.96 2.51 -8.57
C GLU A 224 -3.92 1.84 -7.58
N ALA A 225 -3.52 0.73 -6.95
CA ALA A 225 -4.38 0.02 -5.99
C ALA A 225 -4.67 0.80 -4.69
N GLY A 226 -3.90 1.86 -4.40
CA GLY A 226 -4.05 2.63 -3.16
C GLY A 226 -3.39 1.99 -1.93
N THR A 227 -2.67 0.88 -2.10
CA THR A 227 -1.97 0.15 -1.01
C THR A 227 -1.05 1.06 -0.19
N LEU A 228 -0.24 1.89 -0.87
CA LEU A 228 0.62 2.89 -0.21
C LEU A 228 -0.18 3.83 0.70
N LEU A 229 -1.34 4.32 0.23
CA LEU A 229 -2.18 5.20 1.03
C LEU A 229 -2.73 4.48 2.27
N LEU A 230 -3.13 3.22 2.10
CA LEU A 230 -3.65 2.41 3.20
C LEU A 230 -2.60 2.15 4.27
N GLU A 231 -1.38 1.76 3.88
CA GLU A 231 -0.23 1.54 4.76
C GLU A 231 0.15 2.80 5.56
N GLU A 232 -0.07 3.96 4.95
CA GLU A 232 0.19 5.28 5.52
C GLU A 232 -1.00 5.83 6.35
N GLY A 233 -2.05 5.03 6.57
CA GLY A 233 -3.26 5.44 7.31
C GLY A 233 -4.12 6.46 6.56
N LEU A 234 -3.89 6.67 5.26
CA LEU A 234 -4.67 7.46 4.31
C LEU A 234 -5.91 6.68 3.80
N ILE A 235 -6.68 6.11 4.74
CA ILE A 235 -7.77 5.15 4.46
C ILE A 235 -8.87 5.74 3.57
N ASP A 236 -9.31 6.97 3.85
CA ASP A 236 -10.40 7.61 3.10
C ASP A 236 -9.97 7.92 1.64
N GLU A 237 -8.70 8.27 1.46
CA GLU A 237 -8.09 8.43 0.15
C GLU A 237 -7.96 7.09 -0.59
N ALA A 238 -7.48 6.04 0.09
CA ALA A 238 -7.37 4.69 -0.47
C ALA A 238 -8.74 4.14 -0.91
N TYR A 239 -9.79 4.35 -0.11
CA TYR A 239 -11.15 3.92 -0.44
C TYR A 239 -11.69 4.60 -1.70
N ARG A 240 -11.41 5.91 -1.89
CA ARG A 240 -11.81 6.62 -3.11
C ARG A 240 -11.17 6.03 -4.36
N ILE A 241 -9.87 5.71 -4.29
CA ILE A 241 -9.15 5.07 -5.38
C ILE A 241 -9.70 3.67 -5.68
N ALA A 242 -9.91 2.87 -4.63
CA ALA A 242 -10.47 1.52 -4.78
C ALA A 242 -11.87 1.56 -5.41
N LYS A 243 -12.71 2.53 -5.04
CA LYS A 243 -14.04 2.72 -5.63
C LYS A 243 -13.97 3.03 -7.12
N GLU A 244 -13.13 3.98 -7.52
CA GLU A 244 -12.91 4.33 -8.94
C GLU A 244 -12.43 3.12 -9.77
N ASN A 245 -11.46 2.38 -9.25
CA ASN A 245 -10.97 1.16 -9.90
C ASN A 245 -12.06 0.09 -10.02
N THR A 246 -12.85 -0.10 -8.96
CA THR A 246 -13.93 -1.10 -8.93
C THR A 246 -15.01 -0.75 -9.95
N GLU A 247 -15.40 0.52 -10.05
CA GLU A 247 -16.40 0.98 -11.04
C GLU A 247 -15.93 0.71 -12.48
N ASN A 248 -14.68 1.05 -12.80
CA ASN A 248 -14.12 0.85 -14.14
C ASN A 248 -13.92 -0.63 -14.49
N LEU A 249 -13.42 -1.44 -13.55
CA LEU A 249 -13.25 -2.88 -13.74
C LEU A 249 -14.61 -3.59 -13.83
N TYR A 250 -15.59 -3.18 -13.02
CA TYR A 250 -16.94 -3.74 -13.04
C TYR A 250 -17.62 -3.51 -14.39
N SER A 251 -17.47 -2.30 -14.96
CA SER A 251 -17.94 -2.03 -16.32
C SER A 251 -17.35 -3.01 -17.35
N ALA A 252 -16.04 -3.30 -17.27
CA ALA A 252 -15.41 -4.30 -18.14
C ALA A 252 -15.91 -5.73 -17.89
N ILE A 253 -16.24 -6.08 -16.65
CA ILE A 253 -16.83 -7.39 -16.30
C ILE A 253 -18.24 -7.53 -16.90
N GLN A 254 -19.05 -6.46 -16.88
CA GLN A 254 -20.38 -6.46 -17.53
C GLN A 254 -20.28 -6.67 -19.04
N ASP A 255 -19.19 -6.21 -19.66
CA ASP A 255 -18.85 -6.47 -21.07
C ASP A 255 -18.27 -7.89 -21.31
N GLY A 256 -18.38 -8.79 -20.33
CA GLY A 256 -17.95 -10.18 -20.41
C GLY A 256 -16.46 -10.43 -20.16
N ALA A 257 -15.72 -9.44 -19.61
CA ALA A 257 -14.33 -9.64 -19.24
C ALA A 257 -14.16 -10.36 -17.89
N ARG A 258 -13.03 -11.03 -17.69
CA ARG A 258 -12.54 -11.44 -16.36
C ARG A 258 -11.34 -10.59 -15.97
N VAL A 259 -11.12 -10.39 -14.68
CA VAL A 259 -9.99 -9.57 -14.19
C VAL A 259 -8.70 -10.40 -14.20
N LEU A 260 -7.63 -9.80 -14.72
CA LEU A 260 -6.26 -10.29 -14.66
C LEU A 260 -5.43 -9.33 -13.79
N THR A 261 -4.60 -9.87 -12.91
CA THR A 261 -3.59 -9.12 -12.15
C THR A 261 -2.26 -9.89 -12.19
N SER A 262 -1.14 -9.19 -12.08
CA SER A 262 0.21 -9.75 -12.09
C SER A 262 0.95 -9.60 -10.77
N SER A 263 0.34 -8.95 -9.77
CA SER A 263 0.97 -8.61 -8.50
C SER A 263 -0.03 -8.77 -7.37
N PRO A 264 0.37 -9.28 -6.19
CA PRO A 264 -0.50 -9.31 -5.00
C PRO A 264 -0.94 -7.91 -4.52
N ALA A 265 -0.24 -6.85 -4.94
CA ALA A 265 -0.59 -5.48 -4.60
C ALA A 265 -1.74 -4.92 -5.44
N ALA A 266 -2.07 -5.56 -6.57
CA ALA A 266 -3.13 -5.17 -7.50
C ALA A 266 -4.30 -6.15 -7.40
#